data_AF-A0A077HI02-F1
#
_entry.id   AF-A0A077HI02-F1
#
_cell.length_a   1.000
_cell.length_b   1.000
_cell.length_c   1.000
_cell.angle_alpha   90.00
_cell.angle_beta   90.00
_cell.angle_gamma   90.00
#
_symmetry.space_group_name_H-M   'P 1'
#
loop_
_entity.id
_entity.type
_entity.pdbx_description
1 polymer ?
#
loop_
_entity_poly.entity_id
_entity_poly.type
_entity_poly.pdbx_seq_one_letter_code
_entity_poly.pdbx_strand_id
1 'polypeptide(L)'
;MTTQPRLNPLTALVIGASGWILVLGLNSPAASLAVIAVALAAGTWRTRNPSLVAATAVLTAPVALSMLLIHAPYGERRIAPLLTSDGLADAAHLTARFTALIACLLAAVAWIRTPDLAKALQAAPGGNRLGYIAGTTLQLGPQGAQRIRAVRDANRLKQRRITLKTVVPNLVMPVLTELLTQAGARGQALETAGYDLTGRRTVLRPVHDSTAQRVERILIPLACVVVVAWI
;
A
#
# COMPACT_ATOMS: atom_id res chain seq x y z
N MET A 1 -19.87 0.19 18.00
CA MET A 1 -18.41 0.46 18.04
C MET A 1 -17.68 -0.88 18.08
N THR A 2 -17.15 -1.39 16.96
CA THR A 2 -16.39 -2.63 16.96
C THR A 2 -14.92 -2.33 17.26
N THR A 3 -14.50 -2.66 18.48
CA THR A 3 -13.11 -2.62 18.97
C THR A 3 -12.31 -3.74 18.30
N GLN A 4 -11.89 -3.53 17.05
CA GLN A 4 -10.89 -4.40 16.46
C GLN A 4 -9.50 -4.05 17.00
N PRO A 5 -8.67 -5.05 17.35
CA PRO A 5 -7.32 -4.82 17.84
C PRO A 5 -6.54 -4.00 16.81
N ARG A 6 -6.01 -2.86 17.24
CA ARG A 6 -5.29 -1.92 16.39
C ARG A 6 -3.84 -2.41 16.28
N LEU A 7 -3.52 -3.10 15.18
CA LEU A 7 -2.14 -3.38 14.82
C LEU A 7 -1.43 -2.10 14.39
N ASN A 8 -0.18 -1.92 14.84
CA ASN A 8 0.68 -0.85 14.36
C ASN A 8 0.89 -1.02 12.84
N PRO A 9 0.63 0.03 12.02
CA PRO A 9 0.75 -0.06 10.56
C PRO A 9 2.16 -0.44 10.09
N LEU A 10 3.21 -0.11 10.86
CA LEU A 10 4.58 -0.52 10.55
C LEU A 10 4.76 -2.04 10.69
N THR A 11 4.12 -2.65 11.70
CA THR A 11 4.18 -4.10 11.91
C THR A 11 3.46 -4.86 10.80
N ALA A 12 2.29 -4.38 10.37
CA ALA A 12 1.57 -4.97 9.23
C ALA A 12 2.41 -4.94 7.94
N LEU A 13 3.13 -3.84 7.70
CA LEU A 13 3.99 -3.68 6.53
C LEU A 13 5.21 -4.61 6.60
N VAL A 14 5.83 -4.75 7.77
CA VAL A 14 6.95 -5.67 7.98
C VAL A 14 6.51 -7.13 7.83
N ILE A 15 5.32 -7.51 8.32
CA ILE A 15 4.77 -8.86 8.11
C ILE A 15 4.54 -9.12 6.62
N GLY A 16 3.94 -8.16 5.89
CA GLY A 16 3.77 -8.27 4.44
C GLY A 16 5.09 -8.39 3.68
N ALA A 17 6.10 -7.59 4.05
CA ALA A 17 7.45 -7.65 3.46
C ALA A 17 8.17 -8.97 3.78
N SER A 18 7.94 -9.54 4.97
CA SER A 18 8.50 -10.85 5.34
C SER A 18 7.91 -11.97 4.47
N GLY A 19 6.64 -11.85 4.06
CA GLY A 19 6.03 -12.74 3.07
C GLY A 19 6.76 -12.71 1.72
N TRP A 20 7.29 -11.56 1.30
CA TRP A 20 8.09 -11.46 0.07
C TRP A 20 9.41 -12.20 0.19
N ILE A 21 10.09 -12.11 1.34
CA ILE A 21 11.34 -12.84 1.61
C ILE A 21 11.09 -14.34 1.51
N LEU A 22 10.00 -14.84 2.10
CA LEU A 22 9.63 -16.25 2.03
C LEU A 22 9.32 -16.70 0.60
N VAL A 23 8.50 -15.95 -0.14
CA VAL A 23 8.12 -16.30 -1.53
C VAL A 23 9.33 -16.33 -2.45
N LEU A 24 10.22 -15.35 -2.34
CA LEU A 24 11.42 -15.25 -3.16
C LEU A 24 12.49 -16.26 -2.75
N GLY A 25 12.65 -16.52 -1.46
CA GLY A 25 13.69 -17.40 -0.94
C GLY A 25 13.36 -18.88 -1.07
N LEU A 26 12.13 -19.30 -0.77
CA LEU A 26 11.73 -20.71 -0.86
C LEU A 26 11.61 -21.21 -2.30
N ASN A 27 11.40 -20.30 -3.25
CA ASN A 27 11.32 -20.56 -4.70
C ASN A 27 10.34 -21.71 -5.09
N SER A 28 9.42 -22.13 -4.21
CA SER A 28 8.54 -23.29 -4.42
C SER A 28 7.09 -22.88 -4.67
N PRO A 29 6.35 -23.62 -5.52
CA PRO A 29 4.94 -23.31 -5.81
C PRO A 29 4.05 -23.48 -4.58
N ALA A 30 4.31 -24.51 -3.79
CA ALA A 30 3.54 -24.82 -2.58
C ALA A 30 3.67 -23.70 -1.54
N ALA A 31 4.88 -23.16 -1.35
CA ALA A 31 5.09 -22.01 -0.46
C ALA A 31 4.33 -20.77 -0.97
N SER A 32 4.38 -20.51 -2.28
CA SER A 32 3.66 -19.37 -2.88
C SER A 32 2.15 -19.48 -2.67
N LEU A 33 1.57 -20.67 -2.87
CA LEU A 33 0.14 -20.92 -2.64
C LEU A 33 -0.24 -20.80 -1.16
N ALA A 34 0.57 -21.33 -0.24
CA ALA A 34 0.35 -21.20 1.19
C ALA A 34 0.34 -19.72 1.62
N VAL A 35 1.29 -18.93 1.11
CA VAL A 35 1.36 -17.48 1.38
C VAL A 35 0.15 -16.74 0.81
N ILE A 36 -0.31 -17.09 -0.40
CA ILE A 36 -1.55 -16.53 -0.98
C ILE A 36 -2.73 -16.83 -0.07
N ALA A 37 -2.91 -18.09 0.35
CA ALA A 37 -4.04 -18.51 1.17
C ALA A 37 -4.06 -17.76 2.50
N VAL A 38 -2.91 -17.65 3.18
CA VAL A 38 -2.79 -16.92 4.45
C VAL A 38 -3.04 -15.43 4.26
N ALA A 39 -2.46 -14.80 3.22
CA ALA A 39 -2.64 -13.38 2.95
C ALA A 39 -4.10 -13.03 2.62
N LEU A 40 -4.76 -13.83 1.79
CA LEU A 40 -6.17 -13.65 1.44
C LEU A 40 -7.08 -13.91 2.64
N ALA A 41 -6.82 -14.95 3.45
CA ALA A 41 -7.59 -15.23 4.67
C ALA A 41 -7.47 -14.08 5.68
N ALA A 42 -6.24 -13.64 5.98
CA ALA A 42 -5.98 -12.55 6.91
C ALA A 42 -6.59 -11.23 6.43
N GLY A 43 -6.50 -10.95 5.13
CA GLY A 43 -7.03 -9.72 4.55
C GLY A 43 -8.56 -9.72 4.41
N THR A 44 -9.18 -10.83 4.00
CA THR A 44 -10.65 -10.97 3.95
C THR A 44 -11.28 -10.97 5.33
N TRP A 45 -10.63 -11.57 6.34
CA TRP A 45 -11.07 -11.49 7.73
C TRP A 45 -11.08 -10.03 8.23
N ARG A 46 -10.10 -9.24 7.79
CA ARG A 46 -9.97 -7.82 8.15
C ARG A 46 -10.98 -6.91 7.46
N THR A 47 -11.21 -7.09 6.17
CA THR A 47 -12.15 -6.28 5.36
C THR A 47 -13.59 -6.75 5.48
N ARG A 48 -13.81 -8.00 5.93
CA ARG A 48 -15.10 -8.72 5.92
C ARG A 48 -15.80 -8.70 4.56
N ASN A 49 -15.04 -8.54 3.48
CA ASN A 49 -15.57 -8.40 2.12
C ASN A 49 -14.60 -9.09 1.13
N PRO A 50 -15.10 -9.85 0.14
CA PRO A 50 -14.29 -10.46 -0.92
C PRO A 50 -13.57 -9.46 -1.84
N SER A 51 -13.73 -8.15 -1.64
CA SER A 51 -13.07 -7.10 -2.42
C SER A 51 -11.55 -7.28 -2.52
N LEU A 52 -10.90 -7.84 -1.51
CA LEU A 52 -9.46 -8.12 -1.57
C LEU A 52 -9.11 -9.22 -2.58
N VAL A 53 -9.91 -10.30 -2.59
CA VAL A 53 -9.74 -11.40 -3.55
C VAL A 53 -10.01 -10.90 -4.95
N ALA A 54 -11.08 -10.13 -5.14
CA ALA A 54 -11.42 -9.53 -6.42
C ALA A 54 -10.32 -8.58 -6.91
N ALA A 55 -9.83 -7.68 -6.05
CA ALA A 55 -8.76 -6.75 -6.40
C ALA A 55 -7.45 -7.48 -6.75
N THR A 56 -7.10 -8.51 -5.98
CA THR A 56 -5.92 -9.36 -6.27
C THR A 56 -6.08 -10.02 -7.64
N ALA A 57 -7.21 -10.67 -7.90
CA ALA A 57 -7.49 -11.35 -9.16
C ALA A 57 -7.47 -10.40 -10.36
N VAL A 58 -8.09 -9.22 -10.24
CA VAL A 58 -8.11 -8.21 -11.30
C VAL A 58 -6.71 -7.69 -11.62
N LEU A 59 -5.87 -7.47 -10.59
CA LEU A 59 -4.50 -6.98 -10.77
C LEU A 59 -3.56 -8.07 -11.31
N THR A 60 -3.77 -9.33 -10.95
CA THR A 60 -2.93 -10.45 -11.41
C THR A 60 -3.35 -10.97 -12.78
N ALA A 61 -4.61 -10.78 -13.19
CA ALA A 61 -5.14 -11.25 -14.47
C ALA A 61 -4.29 -10.86 -15.69
N PRO A 62 -3.90 -9.58 -15.91
CA PRO A 62 -3.08 -9.23 -17.06
C PRO A 62 -1.70 -9.88 -17.03
N VAL A 63 -1.09 -10.00 -15.84
CA VAL A 63 0.22 -10.64 -15.67
C VAL A 63 0.13 -12.14 -15.94
N ALA A 64 -0.90 -12.80 -15.40
CA ALA A 64 -1.16 -14.21 -15.65
C ALA A 64 -1.36 -14.48 -17.15
N LEU A 65 -2.13 -13.63 -17.81
CA LEU A 65 -2.35 -13.71 -19.24
C LEU A 65 -1.04 -13.51 -20.02
N SER A 66 -0.22 -12.52 -19.66
CA SER A 66 1.09 -12.33 -20.29
C SER A 66 2.02 -13.53 -20.08
N MET A 67 2.08 -14.07 -18.86
CA MET A 67 2.94 -15.23 -18.55
C MET A 67 2.50 -16.47 -19.30
N LEU A 68 1.20 -16.72 -19.39
CA LEU A 68 0.64 -17.79 -20.21
C LEU A 68 0.94 -17.58 -21.68
N LEU A 69 0.70 -16.39 -22.24
CA LEU A 69 0.92 -16.13 -23.66
C LEU A 69 2.39 -16.30 -24.05
N ILE A 70 3.30 -15.90 -23.16
CA ILE A 70 4.74 -15.95 -23.40
C ILE A 70 5.28 -17.37 -23.21
N HIS A 71 4.91 -18.09 -22.14
CA HIS A 71 5.54 -19.37 -21.79
C HIS A 71 4.78 -20.59 -22.29
N ALA A 72 3.47 -20.53 -22.53
CA ALA A 72 2.69 -21.65 -23.08
C ALA A 72 3.27 -22.32 -24.34
N PRO A 73 3.83 -21.58 -25.34
CA PRO A 73 4.37 -22.20 -26.54
C PRO A 73 5.79 -22.76 -26.37
N TYR A 74 6.48 -22.46 -25.26
CA TYR A 74 7.84 -22.93 -25.00
C TYR A 74 7.83 -24.11 -24.03
N GLY A 75 8.01 -25.31 -24.56
CA GLY A 75 8.13 -26.53 -23.77
C GLY A 75 8.40 -27.74 -24.66
N GLU A 76 8.98 -28.80 -24.09
CA GLU A 76 9.39 -29.98 -24.85
C GLU A 76 8.19 -30.91 -25.12
N ARG A 77 7.23 -30.97 -24.18
CA ARG A 77 6.02 -31.80 -24.30
C ARG A 77 4.83 -30.98 -24.81
N ARG A 78 4.54 -31.12 -26.10
CA ARG A 78 3.38 -30.47 -26.76
C ARG A 78 2.08 -31.23 -26.47
N ILE A 79 1.09 -30.52 -25.95
CA ILE A 79 -0.30 -30.99 -25.78
C ILE A 79 -1.16 -30.49 -26.96
N ALA A 80 -0.88 -29.29 -27.47
CA ALA A 80 -1.55 -28.66 -28.60
C ALA A 80 -0.53 -27.86 -29.44
N PRO A 81 -0.84 -27.42 -30.68
CA PRO A 81 0.13 -26.77 -31.56
C PRO A 81 0.77 -25.49 -31.01
N LEU A 82 0.16 -24.85 -30.00
CA LEU A 82 0.70 -23.69 -29.27
C LEU A 82 0.70 -23.88 -27.74
N LEU A 83 0.47 -25.10 -27.23
CA LEU A 83 0.32 -25.35 -25.79
C LEU A 83 1.19 -26.53 -25.37
N THR A 84 2.13 -26.26 -24.48
CA THR A 84 3.05 -27.26 -23.91
C THR A 84 2.76 -27.45 -22.42
N SER A 85 2.94 -28.68 -21.90
CA SER A 85 2.74 -28.94 -20.46
C SER A 85 3.73 -28.18 -19.60
N ASP A 86 4.98 -28.10 -20.07
CA ASP A 86 6.11 -27.56 -19.31
C ASP A 86 6.00 -26.03 -19.24
N GLY A 87 5.70 -25.40 -20.39
CA GLY A 87 5.44 -23.97 -20.47
C GLY A 87 4.22 -23.52 -19.66
N LEU A 88 3.19 -24.37 -19.55
CA LEU A 88 2.02 -24.11 -18.71
C LEU A 88 2.37 -24.21 -17.21
N ALA A 89 3.19 -25.18 -16.83
CA ALA A 89 3.68 -25.30 -15.46
C ALA A 89 4.51 -24.07 -15.08
N ASP A 90 5.48 -23.68 -15.91
CA ASP A 90 6.33 -22.51 -15.66
C ASP A 90 5.52 -21.21 -15.56
N ALA A 91 4.56 -21.02 -16.47
CA ALA A 91 3.64 -19.89 -16.41
C ALA A 91 2.85 -19.88 -15.09
N ALA A 92 2.35 -21.03 -14.64
CA ALA A 92 1.62 -21.16 -13.39
C ALA A 92 2.51 -20.87 -12.17
N HIS A 93 3.75 -21.37 -12.16
CA HIS A 93 4.74 -21.12 -11.11
C HIS A 93 5.04 -19.62 -10.97
N LEU A 94 5.34 -18.94 -12.09
CA LEU A 94 5.63 -17.51 -12.10
C LEU A 94 4.40 -16.69 -11.69
N THR A 95 3.23 -17.03 -12.23
CA THR A 95 1.97 -16.35 -11.89
C THR A 95 1.63 -16.51 -10.42
N ALA A 96 1.82 -17.70 -9.83
CA ALA A 96 1.60 -17.93 -8.41
C ALA A 96 2.54 -17.07 -7.54
N ARG A 97 3.82 -16.93 -7.92
CA ARG A 97 4.74 -16.04 -7.19
C ARG A 97 4.30 -14.58 -7.25
N PHE A 98 4.00 -14.06 -8.44
CA PHE A 98 3.51 -12.68 -8.58
C PHE A 98 2.22 -12.45 -7.80
N THR A 99 1.30 -13.42 -7.82
CA THR A 99 0.05 -13.37 -7.07
C THR A 99 0.30 -13.35 -5.56
N ALA A 100 1.25 -14.14 -5.06
CA ALA A 100 1.65 -14.14 -3.65
C ALA A 100 2.21 -12.78 -3.20
N LEU A 101 3.05 -12.16 -4.02
CA LEU A 101 3.61 -10.84 -3.72
C LEU A 101 2.52 -9.75 -3.66
N ILE A 102 1.61 -9.74 -4.64
CA ILE A 102 0.48 -8.80 -4.69
C ILE A 102 -0.46 -9.04 -3.51
N ALA A 103 -0.80 -10.30 -3.20
CA ALA A 103 -1.66 -10.65 -2.08
C ALA A 103 -1.06 -10.20 -0.74
N CYS A 104 0.24 -10.41 -0.51
CA CYS A 104 0.93 -9.94 0.69
C CYS A 104 0.87 -8.43 0.84
N LEU A 105 1.12 -7.70 -0.26
CA LEU A 105 1.08 -6.24 -0.26
C LEU A 105 -0.34 -5.72 0.03
N LEU A 106 -1.34 -6.24 -0.68
CA LEU A 106 -2.72 -5.82 -0.50
C LEU A 106 -3.27 -6.22 0.88
N ALA A 107 -2.90 -7.38 1.40
CA ALA A 107 -3.22 -7.78 2.76
C ALA A 107 -2.60 -6.80 3.76
N ALA A 108 -1.30 -6.48 3.66
CA ALA A 108 -0.68 -5.49 4.55
C ALA A 108 -1.38 -4.14 4.48
N VAL A 109 -1.70 -3.65 3.28
CA VAL A 109 -2.43 -2.38 3.08
C VAL A 109 -3.84 -2.44 3.67
N ALA A 110 -4.55 -3.56 3.58
CA ALA A 110 -5.89 -3.73 4.17
C ALA A 110 -5.90 -3.59 5.70
N TRP A 111 -4.76 -3.86 6.35
CA TRP A 111 -4.60 -3.66 7.80
C TRP A 111 -4.17 -2.24 8.17
N ILE A 112 -3.73 -1.42 7.21
CA ILE A 112 -3.24 -0.06 7.41
C ILE A 112 -4.37 0.97 7.22
N ARG A 113 -4.52 1.89 8.18
CA ARG A 113 -5.27 3.13 7.97
C ARG A 113 -4.29 4.24 7.56
N THR A 114 -4.56 4.92 6.45
CA THR A 114 -3.77 6.06 5.94
C THR A 114 -3.40 7.10 7.02
N PRO A 115 -4.33 7.57 7.88
CA PRO A 115 -3.97 8.53 8.92
C PRO A 115 -3.11 7.95 10.05
N ASP A 116 -3.22 6.64 10.32
CA ASP A 116 -2.41 5.98 11.35
C ASP A 116 -0.99 5.68 10.83
N LEU A 117 -0.84 5.38 9.53
CA LEU A 117 0.47 5.25 8.87
C LEU A 117 1.24 6.57 8.93
N ALA A 118 0.60 7.70 8.59
CA ALA A 118 1.24 9.01 8.65
C ALA A 118 1.75 9.34 10.06
N LYS A 119 0.96 9.01 11.10
CA LYS A 119 1.35 9.20 12.50
C LYS A 119 2.49 8.28 12.93
N ALA A 120 2.42 6.99 12.57
CA ALA A 120 3.45 6.02 12.91
C ALA A 120 4.79 6.37 12.27
N LEU A 121 4.76 6.87 11.03
CA LEU A 121 5.95 7.31 10.30
C LEU A 121 6.57 8.58 10.90
N GLN A 122 5.74 9.51 11.40
CA GLN A 122 6.20 10.70 12.12
C GLN A 122 6.80 10.38 13.50
N ALA A 123 6.37 9.28 14.13
CA ALA A 123 6.83 8.85 15.45
C ALA A 123 8.04 7.90 15.44
N ALA A 124 8.52 7.48 14.26
CA ALA A 124 9.61 6.51 14.14
C ALA A 124 10.99 7.11 14.52
N PRO A 125 11.74 6.52 15.47
CA PRO A 125 13.04 7.04 15.89
C PRO A 125 14.10 6.74 14.83
N GLY A 126 14.77 7.79 14.32
CA GLY A 126 15.82 7.72 13.29
C GLY A 126 15.42 8.25 11.92
N GLY A 127 14.16 8.65 11.72
CA GLY A 127 13.59 9.05 10.43
C GLY A 127 13.04 10.47 10.35
N ASN A 128 13.51 11.44 11.15
CA ASN A 128 12.88 12.77 11.26
C ASN A 128 12.64 13.47 9.90
N ARG A 129 13.53 13.33 8.92
CA ARG A 129 13.34 13.88 7.56
C ARG A 129 12.38 13.03 6.72
N LEU A 130 12.54 11.71 6.68
CA LEU A 130 11.73 10.82 5.85
C LEU A 130 10.29 10.69 6.38
N GLY A 131 10.12 10.60 7.69
CA GLY A 131 8.83 10.60 8.37
C GLY A 131 8.09 11.92 8.23
N TYR A 132 8.81 13.06 8.20
CA TYR A 132 8.23 14.36 7.87
C TYR A 132 7.82 14.46 6.39
N ILE A 133 8.68 14.05 5.44
CA ILE A 133 8.39 14.10 4.00
C ILE A 133 7.24 13.15 3.61
N ALA A 134 7.28 11.91 4.06
CA ALA A 134 6.24 10.94 3.75
C ALA A 134 4.96 11.23 4.56
N GLY A 135 5.06 11.74 5.79
CA GLY A 135 3.92 12.21 6.57
C GLY A 135 3.22 13.42 5.93
N THR A 136 3.97 14.39 5.42
CA THR A 136 3.40 15.55 4.69
C THR A 136 2.79 15.13 3.37
N THR A 137 3.43 14.23 2.61
CA THR A 137 2.88 13.72 1.34
C THR A 137 1.60 12.90 1.57
N LEU A 138 1.56 12.04 2.60
CA LEU A 138 0.37 11.28 2.96
C LEU A 138 -0.78 12.18 3.44
N GLN A 139 -0.49 13.30 4.11
CA GLN A 139 -1.52 14.25 4.58
C GLN A 139 -2.01 15.18 3.46
N LEU A 140 -1.15 15.51 2.50
CA LEU A 140 -1.50 16.33 1.33
C LEU A 140 -2.42 15.58 0.35
N GLY A 141 -2.27 14.26 0.23
CA GLY A 141 -3.09 13.42 -0.66
C GLY A 141 -4.62 13.56 -0.46
N PRO A 142 -5.19 13.27 0.72
CA PRO A 142 -6.63 13.32 0.93
C PRO A 142 -7.18 14.76 0.92
N GLN A 143 -6.42 15.73 1.43
CA GLN A 143 -6.83 17.15 1.43
C GLN A 143 -6.84 17.71 -0.01
N GLY A 144 -5.81 17.40 -0.81
CA GLY A 144 -5.75 17.76 -2.23
C GLY A 144 -6.87 17.09 -3.03
N ALA A 145 -7.13 15.80 -2.81
CA ALA A 145 -8.20 15.08 -3.52
C ALA A 145 -9.60 15.63 -3.22
N GLN A 146 -9.87 16.07 -1.99
CA GLN A 146 -11.15 16.68 -1.64
C GLN A 146 -11.32 18.07 -2.26
N ARG A 147 -10.24 18.86 -2.33
CA ARG A 147 -10.24 20.18 -2.99
C ARG A 147 -10.39 20.05 -4.51
N ILE A 148 -9.70 19.10 -5.13
CA ILE A 148 -9.84 18.80 -6.56
C ILE A 148 -11.29 18.42 -6.88
N ARG A 149 -11.94 17.62 -6.02
CA ARG A 149 -13.37 17.28 -6.17
C ARG A 149 -14.26 18.51 -6.06
N ALA A 150 -14.07 19.34 -5.03
CA ALA A 150 -14.87 20.56 -4.86
C ALA A 150 -14.73 21.54 -6.04
N VAL A 151 -13.52 21.75 -6.56
CA VAL A 151 -13.29 22.61 -7.73
C VAL A 151 -13.85 21.97 -9.00
N ARG A 152 -13.76 20.64 -9.15
CA ARG A 152 -14.39 19.92 -10.27
C ARG A 152 -15.91 20.05 -10.23
N ASP A 153 -16.52 19.91 -9.06
CA ASP A 153 -17.96 20.06 -8.86
C ASP A 153 -18.42 21.50 -9.11
N ALA A 154 -17.66 22.50 -8.64
CA ALA A 154 -17.93 23.92 -8.92
C ALA A 154 -17.85 24.24 -10.44
N ASN A 155 -16.89 23.68 -11.17
CA ASN A 155 -16.81 23.85 -12.63
C ASN A 155 -17.93 23.12 -13.36
N ARG A 156 -18.34 21.94 -12.87
CA ARG A 156 -19.46 21.18 -13.41
C ARG A 156 -20.79 21.92 -13.22
N LEU A 157 -21.00 22.56 -12.06
CA LEU A 157 -22.15 23.44 -11.81
C LEU A 157 -22.17 24.66 -12.73
N LYS A 158 -20.99 25.18 -13.10
CA LYS A 158 -20.82 26.25 -14.10
C LYS A 158 -20.85 25.75 -15.55
N GLN A 159 -21.19 24.48 -15.80
CA GLN A 159 -21.20 23.81 -17.11
C GLN A 159 -19.88 23.91 -17.90
N ARG A 160 -18.74 24.14 -17.22
CA ARG A 160 -17.43 24.23 -17.87
C ARG A 160 -16.81 22.84 -17.97
N ARG A 161 -16.72 22.29 -19.18
CA ARG A 161 -16.03 21.01 -19.42
C ARG A 161 -14.52 21.17 -19.17
N ILE A 162 -13.98 20.29 -18.33
CA ILE A 162 -12.56 20.19 -18.07
C ILE A 162 -11.96 19.26 -19.14
N THR A 163 -11.23 19.86 -20.08
CA THR A 163 -10.51 19.19 -21.17
C THR A 163 -9.02 19.47 -20.99
N LEU A 164 -8.11 18.71 -21.61
CA LEU A 164 -6.65 18.90 -21.55
C LEU A 164 -6.19 20.36 -21.72
N LYS A 165 -6.85 21.14 -22.58
CA LYS A 165 -6.54 22.57 -22.81
C LYS A 165 -7.07 23.52 -21.70
N THR A 166 -8.05 23.10 -20.91
CA THR A 166 -8.72 23.92 -19.89
C THR A 166 -8.43 23.49 -18.45
N VAL A 167 -7.67 22.41 -18.25
CA VAL A 167 -7.27 21.94 -16.90
C VAL A 167 -6.50 23.01 -16.13
N VAL A 168 -5.54 23.67 -16.77
CA VAL A 168 -4.68 24.66 -16.10
C VAL A 168 -5.50 25.86 -15.58
N PRO A 169 -6.28 26.59 -16.40
CA PRO A 169 -7.01 27.76 -15.92
C PRO A 169 -8.22 27.42 -15.04
N ASN A 170 -8.93 26.32 -15.31
CA ASN A 170 -10.19 26.03 -14.60
C ASN A 170 -10.01 25.14 -13.36
N LEU A 171 -8.90 24.41 -13.24
CA LEU A 171 -8.67 23.49 -12.14
C LEU A 171 -7.40 23.83 -11.36
N VAL A 172 -6.26 23.96 -12.03
CA VAL A 172 -4.97 24.15 -11.35
C VAL A 172 -4.89 25.50 -10.66
N MET A 173 -5.17 26.58 -11.38
CA MET A 173 -5.04 27.94 -10.83
C MET A 173 -5.95 28.21 -9.62
N PRO A 174 -7.26 27.87 -9.67
CA PRO A 174 -8.14 28.05 -8.51
C PRO A 174 -7.72 27.23 -7.30
N VAL A 175 -7.30 25.97 -7.52
CA VAL A 175 -6.78 25.10 -6.44
C VAL A 175 -5.52 25.71 -5.84
N LEU A 176 -4.61 26.21 -6.67
CA LEU A 176 -3.34 26.78 -6.21
C LEU A 176 -3.58 28.04 -5.36
N THR A 177 -4.44 28.95 -5.82
CA THR A 177 -4.82 30.15 -5.06
C THR A 177 -5.51 29.78 -3.74
N GLU A 178 -6.45 28.83 -3.75
CA GLU A 178 -7.17 28.43 -2.53
C GLU A 178 -6.23 27.74 -1.52
N LEU A 179 -5.28 26.94 -1.99
CA LEU A 179 -4.24 26.33 -1.17
C LEU A 179 -3.29 27.37 -0.58
N LEU A 180 -2.88 28.38 -1.36
CA LEU A 180 -2.02 29.47 -0.87
C LEU A 180 -2.75 30.32 0.19
N THR A 181 -4.01 30.66 -0.03
CA THR A 181 -4.81 31.41 0.96
C THR A 181 -5.01 30.61 2.25
N GLN A 182 -5.30 29.30 2.15
CA GLN A 182 -5.43 28.44 3.32
C GLN A 182 -4.10 28.20 4.05
N ALA A 183 -3.00 28.08 3.32
CA ALA A 183 -1.67 27.97 3.90
C ALA A 183 -1.30 29.23 4.67
N GLY A 184 -1.60 30.43 4.13
CA GLY A 184 -1.40 31.70 4.82
C GLY A 184 -2.22 31.81 6.11
N ALA A 185 -3.52 31.49 6.07
CA ALA A 185 -4.39 31.53 7.25
C ALA A 185 -3.99 30.49 8.31
N ARG A 186 -3.59 29.28 7.91
CA ARG A 186 -3.07 28.26 8.84
C ARG A 186 -1.70 28.64 9.40
N GLY A 187 -0.85 29.30 8.61
CA GLY A 187 0.46 29.80 9.05
C GLY A 187 0.31 30.77 10.22
N GLN A 188 -0.56 31.77 10.09
CA GLN A 188 -0.86 32.72 11.18
C GLN A 188 -1.46 32.04 12.41
N ALA A 189 -2.34 31.06 12.23
CA ALA A 189 -2.92 30.30 13.33
C ALA A 189 -1.89 29.39 14.04
N LEU A 190 -0.88 28.88 13.31
CA LEU A 190 0.21 28.07 13.85
C LEU A 190 1.26 28.92 14.58
N GLU A 191 1.54 30.11 14.05
CA GLU A 191 2.44 31.09 14.67
C GLU A 191 1.86 31.60 16.00
N THR A 192 0.56 31.93 16.03
CA THR A 192 -0.15 32.29 17.26
C THR A 192 -0.29 31.13 18.26
N ALA A 193 -0.33 29.89 17.78
CA ALA A 193 -0.28 28.69 18.63
C ALA A 193 1.12 28.33 19.14
N GLY A 194 2.15 29.14 18.83
CA GLY A 194 3.53 28.92 19.29
C GLY A 194 4.24 27.75 18.60
N TYR A 195 3.82 27.37 17.39
CA TYR A 195 4.40 26.23 16.67
C TYR A 195 5.87 26.46 16.26
N ASP A 196 6.30 27.73 16.16
CA ASP A 196 7.66 28.15 15.82
C ASP A 196 8.62 28.17 17.03
N LEU A 197 8.10 27.92 18.24
CA LEU A 197 8.93 27.78 19.43
C LEU A 197 9.70 26.45 19.40
N THR A 198 11.02 26.52 19.51
CA THR A 198 11.90 25.36 19.60
C THR A 198 11.79 24.71 20.99
N GLY A 199 11.39 23.44 21.06
CA GLY A 199 11.20 22.73 22.33
C GLY A 199 10.80 21.25 22.18
N ARG A 200 10.82 20.51 23.29
CA ARG A 200 10.51 19.07 23.35
C ARG A 200 9.00 18.85 23.08
N ARG A 201 8.65 18.29 21.92
CA ARG A 201 7.26 18.12 21.48
C ARG A 201 6.62 16.84 22.05
N THR A 202 5.43 16.97 22.61
CA THR A 202 4.60 15.85 23.08
C THR A 202 3.49 15.55 22.09
N VAL A 203 3.30 14.26 21.75
CA VAL A 203 2.27 13.82 20.79
C VAL A 203 0.95 13.59 21.53
N LEU A 204 -0.10 14.36 21.17
CA LEU A 204 -1.42 14.32 21.84
C LEU A 204 -2.13 12.95 21.75
N ARG A 205 -1.86 12.16 20.70
CA ARG A 205 -2.34 10.78 20.57
C ARG A 205 -1.20 9.88 20.09
N PRO A 206 -0.44 9.25 21.00
CA PRO A 206 0.58 8.29 20.60
C PRO A 206 -0.08 7.08 19.91
N VAL A 207 0.54 6.59 18.84
CA VAL A 207 0.18 5.29 18.26
C VAL A 207 0.61 4.23 19.27
N HIS A 208 -0.33 3.36 19.64
CA HIS A 208 -0.07 2.30 20.62
C HIS A 208 0.92 1.30 19.98
N ASP A 209 2.16 1.28 20.45
CA ASP A 209 3.19 0.31 20.06
C ASP A 209 3.43 -0.59 21.27
N SER A 210 2.91 -1.82 21.23
CA SER A 210 3.14 -2.76 22.32
C SER A 210 4.55 -3.36 22.20
N THR A 211 5.16 -3.73 23.32
CA THR A 211 6.46 -4.41 23.33
C THR A 211 6.44 -5.69 22.49
N ALA A 212 5.32 -6.43 22.48
CA ALA A 212 5.09 -7.57 21.61
C ALA A 212 5.18 -7.22 20.12
N GLN A 213 4.57 -6.12 19.67
CA GLN A 213 4.63 -5.69 18.27
C GLN A 213 6.04 -5.26 17.83
N ARG A 214 6.82 -4.68 18.75
CA ARG A 214 8.21 -4.29 18.49
C ARG A 214 9.12 -5.50 18.33
N VAL A 215 8.88 -6.54 19.13
CA VAL A 215 9.59 -7.82 19.09
C VAL A 215 9.21 -8.60 17.82
N GLU A 216 7.93 -8.70 17.49
CA GLU A 216 7.43 -9.32 16.25
C GLU A 216 8.03 -8.66 15.00
N ARG A 217 8.18 -7.33 15.00
CA ARG A 217 8.75 -6.58 13.88
C ARG A 217 10.20 -6.94 13.57
N ILE A 218 10.93 -7.56 14.50
CA ILE A 218 12.33 -7.98 14.30
C ILE A 218 12.39 -9.50 14.13
N LEU A 219 11.67 -10.26 14.94
CA LEU A 219 11.69 -11.72 14.92
C LEU A 219 11.11 -12.31 13.64
N ILE A 220 10.01 -11.76 13.11
CA ILE A 220 9.35 -12.28 11.92
C ILE A 220 10.26 -12.19 10.68
N PRO A 221 10.83 -11.02 10.30
CA PRO A 221 11.72 -10.96 9.15
C PRO A 221 13.00 -11.76 9.38
N LEU A 222 13.55 -11.78 10.61
CA LEU A 222 14.75 -12.56 10.92
C LEU A 222 14.49 -14.06 10.75
N ALA A 223 13.38 -14.58 11.28
CA ALA A 223 12.98 -15.98 11.10
C ALA A 223 12.79 -16.33 9.62
N CYS A 224 12.19 -15.44 8.82
CA CYS A 224 12.05 -15.64 7.38
C CYS A 224 13.41 -15.72 6.68
N VAL A 225 14.35 -14.84 7.02
CA VAL A 225 15.72 -14.86 6.47
C VAL A 225 16.46 -16.13 6.87
N VAL A 226 16.34 -16.57 8.13
CA VAL A 226 16.97 -17.80 8.62
C VAL A 226 16.42 -19.03 7.90
N VAL A 227 15.09 -19.13 7.73
CA VAL A 227 14.46 -20.23 7.00
C VAL A 227 14.93 -20.27 5.54
N VAL A 228 15.07 -19.11 4.90
CA VAL A 228 15.57 -19.02 3.53
C VAL A 228 17.06 -19.37 3.44
N ALA A 229 17.88 -18.91 4.38
CA ALA A 229 19.32 -19.18 4.39
C ALA A 229 19.68 -20.63 4.75
N TRP A 230 18.76 -21.35 5.39
CA TRP A 230 18.94 -22.75 5.77
C TRP A 230 18.67 -23.73 4.62
N ILE A 231 17.92 -23.30 3.60
CA ILE A 231 17.51 -24.11 2.44
C ILE A 231 18.51 -23.93 1.30
#